data_AF-A0A8T3APB7-F1
#
_entry.id   AF-A0A8T3APB7-F1
#
_cell.length_a   1.000
_cell.length_b   1.000
_cell.length_c   1.000
_cell.angle_alpha   90.00
_cell.angle_beta   90.00
_cell.angle_gamma   90.00
#
_symmetry.space_group_name_H-M   'P 1'
#
loop_
_entity.id
_entity.type
_entity.pdbx_description
1 polymer ?
#
loop_
_entity_poly.entity_id
_entity_poly.type
_entity_poly.pdbx_seq_one_letter_code
_entity_poly.pdbx_strand_id
1 'polypeptide(L)'
;MTTGRSVDDKISEELKSLSLRGPAGGSGRGGGILLDEEDEAIRFANVRKKDFKLWERVKGQMINILDGLELHTDVFSAAEQRRIVDCVYDFQEKGRKGKLRERTYLELRKWIRGKGRVTIQFGCCYNYALDRNGNPPGIIRDEVVDPIPPLLKQMIKRMVAWHVLPPSCIPNSCIVNIYDKDVCISPHIDHHDFVRPFCTVSFLSECNIVFGTQFKTNGPGDFSGSATIPLPLGSVLVLNGNSADVAKHSVPIVPTRRISITFRKMDDSKIPYDFIPDPDLQNLRPLSLRGQNHPNILPLQQDQQDEPPKNA
;
A
#
# COMPACT_ATOMS: atom_id res chain seq x y z
N MET A 1 -3.03 -41.14 -22.04
CA MET A 1 -3.13 -40.80 -20.61
C MET A 1 -1.94 -39.92 -20.27
N THR A 2 -2.15 -38.61 -20.25
CA THR A 2 -1.09 -37.60 -20.08
C THR A 2 -1.39 -36.89 -18.77
N THR A 3 -0.66 -37.26 -17.73
CA THR A 3 -0.83 -36.73 -16.37
C THR A 3 -0.23 -35.32 -16.29
N GLY A 4 -1.08 -34.34 -15.97
CA GLY A 4 -0.68 -32.95 -15.76
C GLY A 4 0.13 -32.78 -14.48
N ARG A 5 1.25 -32.07 -14.56
CA ARG A 5 1.99 -31.57 -13.40
C ARG A 5 1.17 -30.48 -12.70
N SER A 6 1.05 -30.58 -11.37
CA SER A 6 0.35 -29.60 -10.54
C SER A 6 1.06 -28.24 -10.57
N VAL A 7 0.29 -27.17 -10.43
CA VAL A 7 0.79 -25.79 -10.30
C VAL A 7 1.67 -25.64 -9.06
N ASP A 8 1.49 -26.48 -8.04
CA ASP A 8 2.27 -26.51 -6.81
C ASP A 8 3.73 -26.94 -7.05
N ASP A 9 3.98 -27.81 -8.02
CA ASP A 9 5.33 -28.31 -8.33
C ASP A 9 6.21 -27.22 -8.97
N LYS A 10 5.59 -26.29 -9.72
CA LYS A 10 6.29 -25.16 -10.35
C LYS A 10 6.73 -24.10 -9.34
N ILE A 11 5.92 -23.84 -8.32
CA ILE A 11 6.23 -22.88 -7.25
C ILE A 11 7.36 -23.42 -6.37
N SER A 12 7.37 -24.73 -6.10
CA SER A 12 8.45 -25.41 -5.37
C SER A 12 9.81 -25.34 -6.10
N GLU A 13 9.83 -25.44 -7.42
CA GLU A 13 11.05 -25.34 -8.24
C GLU A 13 11.59 -23.89 -8.33
N GLU A 14 10.72 -22.88 -8.47
CA GLU A 14 11.13 -21.46 -8.46
C GLU A 14 11.71 -21.03 -7.09
N LEU A 15 11.21 -21.58 -5.99
CA LEU A 15 11.75 -21.30 -4.65
C LEU A 15 13.12 -21.95 -4.41
N LYS A 16 13.41 -23.09 -5.06
CA LYS A 16 14.70 -23.80 -4.94
C LYS A 16 15.81 -23.14 -5.74
N SER A 17 15.51 -22.57 -6.91
CA SER A 17 16.52 -21.90 -7.75
C SER A 17 17.05 -20.58 -7.15
N LEU A 18 16.28 -19.95 -6.26
CA LEU A 18 16.66 -18.75 -5.52
C LEU A 18 17.53 -19.00 -4.28
N SER A 19 17.76 -20.28 -3.91
CA SER A 19 18.45 -20.64 -2.66
C SER A 19 19.95 -20.94 -2.82
N LEU A 20 20.51 -20.87 -4.03
CA LEU A 20 21.91 -21.23 -4.31
C LEU A 20 22.73 -20.01 -4.73
N ARG A 21 23.00 -19.09 -3.80
CA ARG A 21 24.19 -18.22 -3.78
C ARG A 21 24.24 -17.42 -2.46
N GLY A 22 25.04 -17.91 -1.52
CA GLY A 22 25.39 -17.23 -0.28
C GLY A 22 26.24 -18.16 0.59
N PRO A 23 27.43 -17.74 1.07
CA PRO A 23 28.38 -18.65 1.69
C PRO A 23 27.98 -19.03 3.11
N ALA A 24 28.36 -20.25 3.48
CA ALA A 24 28.18 -20.83 4.80
C ALA A 24 29.11 -20.20 5.85
N GLY A 25 28.61 -20.00 7.07
CA GLY A 25 29.45 -19.82 8.25
C GLY A 25 28.73 -19.24 9.47
N GLY A 26 28.73 -19.98 10.58
CA GLY A 26 28.67 -19.40 11.93
C GLY A 26 27.46 -19.76 12.79
N SER A 27 27.61 -20.81 13.61
CA SER A 27 26.75 -21.14 14.75
C SER A 27 26.95 -20.13 15.91
N GLY A 28 25.87 -19.67 16.54
CA GLY A 28 25.95 -18.83 17.75
C GLY A 28 24.58 -18.54 18.36
N ARG A 29 24.36 -19.04 19.57
CA ARG A 29 23.13 -18.94 20.38
C ARG A 29 22.84 -17.49 20.84
N GLY A 30 21.55 -17.17 20.93
CA GLY A 30 20.96 -16.29 21.95
C GLY A 30 21.51 -14.87 22.07
N GLY A 31 20.90 -13.92 21.37
CA GLY A 31 21.04 -12.49 21.62
C GLY A 31 19.92 -11.76 20.89
N GLY A 32 19.14 -10.97 21.62
CA GLY A 32 18.14 -10.09 21.01
C GLY A 32 18.84 -9.16 20.02
N ILE A 33 18.36 -9.13 18.78
CA ILE A 33 18.88 -8.27 17.74
C ILE A 33 18.47 -6.84 18.10
N LEU A 34 19.29 -6.15 18.89
CA LEU A 34 19.45 -4.72 18.72
C LEU A 34 20.00 -4.56 17.31
N LEU A 35 19.13 -4.22 16.36
CA LEU A 35 19.59 -3.67 15.09
C LEU A 35 20.41 -2.43 15.49
N ASP A 36 21.68 -2.38 15.10
CA ASP A 36 22.57 -1.30 15.50
C ASP A 36 21.92 0.04 15.09
N GLU A 37 21.88 1.04 15.98
CA GLU A 37 21.27 2.34 15.65
C GLU A 37 21.95 2.97 14.42
N GLU A 38 23.22 2.65 14.21
CA GLU A 38 24.00 2.99 13.01
C GLU A 38 23.44 2.33 11.74
N ASP A 39 23.04 1.04 11.80
CA ASP A 39 22.40 0.34 10.68
C ASP A 39 21.03 0.96 10.36
N GLU A 40 20.25 1.36 11.36
CA GLU A 40 18.97 2.03 11.14
C GLU A 40 19.16 3.42 10.51
N ALA A 41 20.14 4.19 10.98
CA ALA A 41 20.45 5.51 10.44
C ALA A 41 20.93 5.45 8.97
N ILE A 42 21.80 4.48 8.63
CA ILE A 42 22.27 4.25 7.26
C ILE A 42 21.10 3.86 6.36
N ARG A 43 20.23 2.96 6.82
CA ARG A 43 19.05 2.55 6.04
C ARG A 43 18.08 3.69 5.82
N PHE A 44 17.83 4.49 6.86
CA PHE A 44 16.99 5.68 6.76
C PHE A 44 17.57 6.69 5.76
N ALA A 45 18.88 6.93 5.77
CA ALA A 45 19.55 7.83 4.82
C ALA A 45 19.49 7.35 3.34
N ASN A 46 19.23 6.05 3.13
CA ASN A 46 19.06 5.48 1.80
C ASN A 46 17.64 5.60 1.25
N VAL A 47 16.64 5.93 2.07
CA VAL A 47 15.28 6.16 1.61
C VAL A 47 15.29 7.27 0.55
N ARG A 48 14.58 7.03 -0.55
CA ARG A 48 14.41 8.02 -1.63
C ARG A 48 12.96 8.44 -1.67
N LYS A 49 12.73 9.73 -1.87
CA LYS A 49 11.41 10.32 -2.09
C LYS A 49 11.33 10.92 -3.49
N LYS A 50 10.25 10.65 -4.20
CA LYS A 50 9.92 11.27 -5.48
C LYS A 50 8.53 11.89 -5.41
N ASP A 51 8.44 13.17 -5.71
CA ASP A 51 7.18 13.89 -5.84
C ASP A 51 6.72 13.92 -7.32
N PHE A 52 5.44 14.19 -7.54
CA PHE A 52 4.85 14.22 -8.88
C PHE A 52 4.06 15.50 -9.12
N LYS A 53 4.05 15.95 -10.38
CA LYS A 53 3.23 17.07 -10.83
C LYS A 53 2.59 16.72 -12.16
N LEU A 54 1.30 17.02 -12.28
CA LEU A 54 0.58 16.96 -13.54
C LEU A 54 -0.57 17.94 -13.49
N TRP A 55 -0.61 18.83 -14.48
CA TRP A 55 -1.60 19.89 -14.55
C TRP A 55 -2.79 19.47 -15.42
N GLU A 56 -4.00 19.54 -14.87
CA GLU A 56 -5.26 19.35 -15.62
C GLU A 56 -6.20 20.52 -15.37
N ARG A 57 -7.11 20.76 -16.33
CA ARG A 57 -8.17 21.76 -16.17
C ARG A 57 -9.37 21.12 -15.46
N VAL A 58 -9.66 21.56 -14.24
CA VAL A 58 -10.81 21.12 -13.44
C VAL A 58 -11.70 22.30 -13.12
N LYS A 59 -12.99 22.21 -13.49
CA LYS A 59 -13.97 23.31 -13.34
C LYS A 59 -13.45 24.66 -13.85
N GLY A 60 -12.73 24.63 -14.98
CA GLY A 60 -12.18 25.82 -15.64
C GLY A 60 -10.81 26.28 -15.13
N GLN A 61 -10.34 25.79 -13.97
CA GLN A 61 -9.06 26.17 -13.37
C GLN A 61 -7.97 25.12 -13.66
N MET A 62 -6.75 25.57 -13.91
CA MET A 62 -5.59 24.69 -13.98
C MET A 62 -5.15 24.30 -12.56
N ILE A 63 -5.13 23.01 -12.27
CA ILE A 63 -4.74 22.47 -10.97
C ILE A 63 -3.68 21.38 -11.14
N ASN A 64 -2.72 21.31 -10.23
CA ASN A 64 -1.82 20.16 -10.14
C ASN A 64 -2.59 19.00 -9.49
N ILE A 65 -3.04 18.04 -10.29
CA ILE A 65 -3.86 16.92 -9.80
C ILE A 65 -3.05 15.89 -9.01
N LEU A 66 -1.72 15.90 -9.13
CA LEU A 66 -0.82 15.02 -8.37
C LEU A 66 -0.19 15.73 -7.16
N ASP A 67 -0.68 16.93 -6.82
CA ASP A 67 -0.23 17.64 -5.62
C ASP A 67 -0.47 16.77 -4.37
N GLY A 68 0.58 16.63 -3.55
CA GLY A 68 0.58 15.77 -2.37
C GLY A 68 0.87 14.28 -2.63
N LEU A 69 1.22 13.88 -3.86
CA LEU A 69 1.63 12.51 -4.17
C LEU A 69 3.14 12.32 -3.96
N GLU A 70 3.50 11.33 -3.15
CA GLU A 70 4.89 10.96 -2.90
C GLU A 70 5.13 9.47 -3.11
N LEU A 71 6.20 9.10 -3.80
CA LEU A 71 6.68 7.72 -3.90
C LEU A 71 7.98 7.58 -3.13
N HIS A 72 7.97 6.72 -2.12
CA HIS A 72 9.13 6.39 -1.30
C HIS A 72 9.67 5.01 -1.66
N THR A 73 10.97 4.90 -1.90
CA THR A 73 11.65 3.61 -2.12
C THR A 73 12.68 3.33 -1.04
N ASP A 74 13.11 2.07 -0.95
CA ASP A 74 14.13 1.61 0.01
C ASP A 74 13.72 1.72 1.49
N VAL A 75 12.41 1.87 1.74
CA VAL A 75 11.81 1.85 3.10
C VAL A 75 11.93 0.48 3.75
N PHE A 76 11.74 -0.59 2.95
CA PHE A 76 11.78 -1.97 3.43
C PHE A 76 12.85 -2.78 2.70
N SER A 77 13.71 -3.47 3.44
CA SER A 77 14.75 -4.33 2.86
C SER A 77 14.15 -5.56 2.19
N ALA A 78 14.87 -6.20 1.27
CA ALA A 78 14.42 -7.44 0.62
C ALA A 78 14.02 -8.54 1.64
N ALA A 79 14.74 -8.62 2.77
CA ALA A 79 14.43 -9.57 3.84
C ALA A 79 13.12 -9.21 4.57
N GLU A 80 12.88 -7.92 4.83
CA GLU A 80 11.61 -7.45 5.40
C GLU A 80 10.44 -7.67 4.45
N GLN A 81 10.61 -7.35 3.17
CA GLN A 81 9.60 -7.58 2.13
C GLN A 81 9.19 -9.05 2.08
N ARG A 82 10.15 -10.00 2.15
CA ARG A 82 9.86 -11.44 2.22
C ARG A 82 9.04 -11.81 3.45
N ARG A 83 9.45 -11.36 4.64
CA ARG A 83 8.70 -11.63 5.88
C ARG A 83 7.28 -11.06 5.84
N ILE A 84 7.09 -9.89 5.25
CA ILE A 84 5.76 -9.27 5.10
C ILE A 84 4.89 -10.11 4.15
N VAL A 85 5.45 -10.54 3.01
CA VAL A 85 4.76 -11.42 2.07
C VAL A 85 4.35 -12.74 2.72
N ASP A 86 5.27 -13.40 3.43
CA ASP A 86 4.98 -14.66 4.13
C ASP A 86 3.85 -14.48 5.16
N CYS A 87 3.88 -13.35 5.89
CA CYS A 87 2.86 -13.00 6.86
C CYS A 87 1.48 -12.75 6.21
N VAL A 88 1.44 -12.11 5.04
CA VAL A 88 0.20 -11.93 4.26
C VAL A 88 -0.38 -13.28 3.82
N TYR A 89 0.46 -14.22 3.39
CA TYR A 89 -0.02 -15.56 3.02
C TYR A 89 -0.53 -16.35 4.23
N ASP A 90 0.09 -16.20 5.41
CA ASP A 90 -0.45 -16.76 6.64
C ASP A 90 -1.84 -16.18 6.99
N PHE A 91 -2.05 -14.87 6.80
CA PHE A 91 -3.39 -14.27 6.95
C PHE A 91 -4.40 -14.85 5.96
N GLN A 92 -4.01 -15.02 4.69
CA GLN A 92 -4.87 -15.63 3.69
C GLN A 92 -5.30 -17.05 4.11
N GLU A 93 -4.35 -17.85 4.57
CA GLU A 93 -4.60 -19.22 4.99
C GLU A 93 -5.48 -19.31 6.26
N LYS A 94 -5.25 -18.42 7.23
CA LYS A 94 -6.13 -18.28 8.41
C LYS A 94 -7.55 -17.89 8.00
N GLY A 95 -7.69 -16.96 7.06
CA GLY A 95 -8.98 -16.56 6.49
C GLY A 95 -9.74 -17.72 5.87
N ARG A 96 -9.08 -18.50 5.01
CA ARG A 96 -9.67 -19.70 4.38
C ARG A 96 -10.08 -20.78 5.38
N LYS A 97 -9.37 -20.87 6.50
CA LYS A 97 -9.66 -21.80 7.61
C LYS A 97 -10.69 -21.26 8.61
N GLY A 98 -11.26 -20.06 8.39
CA GLY A 98 -12.21 -19.44 9.31
C GLY A 98 -11.60 -19.06 10.66
N LYS A 99 -10.28 -18.82 10.71
CA LYS A 99 -9.54 -18.44 11.94
C LYS A 99 -9.38 -16.92 12.11
N LEU A 100 -9.98 -16.15 11.21
CA LEU A 100 -10.12 -14.70 11.31
C LEU A 100 -11.59 -14.37 11.54
N ARG A 101 -11.88 -13.19 12.10
CA ARG A 101 -13.27 -12.71 12.22
C ARG A 101 -13.93 -12.64 10.85
N GLU A 102 -15.25 -12.80 10.82
CA GLU A 102 -16.03 -12.93 9.59
C GLU A 102 -15.78 -11.79 8.59
N ARG A 103 -15.74 -10.53 9.07
CA ARG A 103 -15.53 -9.35 8.22
C ARG A 103 -14.06 -9.03 7.93
N THR A 104 -13.13 -9.74 8.58
CA THR A 104 -11.69 -9.58 8.34
C THR A 104 -11.30 -10.13 6.97
N TYR A 105 -11.89 -11.23 6.53
CA TYR A 105 -11.45 -11.93 5.32
C TYR A 105 -12.56 -12.06 4.28
N LEU A 106 -12.28 -11.58 3.06
CA LEU A 106 -13.17 -11.71 1.92
C LEU A 106 -12.40 -12.21 0.70
N GLU A 107 -12.73 -13.40 0.21
CA GLU A 107 -12.18 -13.96 -1.02
C GLU A 107 -13.27 -14.02 -2.09
N LEU A 108 -13.33 -12.98 -2.93
CA LEU A 108 -14.26 -12.95 -4.06
C LEU A 108 -13.69 -13.81 -5.19
N ARG A 109 -14.43 -14.84 -5.61
CA ARG A 109 -14.02 -15.69 -6.74
C ARG A 109 -13.97 -14.88 -8.03
N LYS A 110 -12.94 -15.12 -8.85
CA LYS A 110 -12.82 -14.56 -10.20
C LYS A 110 -13.93 -15.15 -11.07
N TRP A 111 -14.90 -14.32 -11.46
CA TRP A 111 -16.02 -14.72 -12.32
C TRP A 111 -15.93 -14.05 -13.71
N ILE A 112 -15.24 -12.93 -13.83
CA ILE A 112 -14.89 -12.26 -15.10
C ILE A 112 -13.50 -11.61 -14.98
N ARG A 113 -12.89 -11.28 -16.13
CA ARG A 113 -11.64 -10.51 -16.19
C ARG A 113 -11.80 -9.17 -15.46
N GLY A 114 -10.80 -8.77 -14.68
CA GLY A 114 -10.84 -7.58 -13.85
C GLY A 114 -11.54 -7.75 -12.50
N LYS A 115 -12.11 -8.93 -12.20
CA LYS A 115 -12.79 -9.23 -10.92
C LYS A 115 -12.13 -10.41 -10.20
N GLY A 116 -12.40 -10.47 -8.90
CA GLY A 116 -11.88 -11.49 -8.00
C GLY A 116 -10.59 -11.02 -7.33
N ARG A 117 -10.62 -10.92 -6.01
CA ARG A 117 -9.48 -10.47 -5.20
C ARG A 117 -9.69 -11.00 -3.79
N VAL A 118 -8.59 -11.32 -3.13
CA VAL A 118 -8.61 -11.54 -1.69
C VAL A 118 -8.40 -10.18 -1.03
N THR A 119 -9.28 -9.87 -0.09
CA THR A 119 -9.24 -8.66 0.71
C THR A 119 -9.23 -9.05 2.18
N ILE A 120 -8.24 -8.54 2.93
CA ILE A 120 -8.06 -8.80 4.36
C ILE A 120 -8.00 -7.47 5.10
N GLN A 121 -8.93 -7.23 6.02
CA GLN A 121 -9.15 -5.95 6.68
C GLN A 121 -8.78 -6.01 8.15
N PHE A 122 -8.00 -5.04 8.62
CA PHE A 122 -7.65 -4.92 10.03
C PHE A 122 -7.97 -3.52 10.55
N GLY A 123 -8.34 -3.43 11.83
CA GLY A 123 -8.73 -2.19 12.50
C GLY A 123 -10.19 -1.77 12.24
N CYS A 124 -10.65 -1.79 10.99
CA CYS A 124 -12.07 -1.55 10.67
C CYS A 124 -12.58 -2.35 9.47
N CYS A 125 -13.89 -2.61 9.45
CA CYS A 125 -14.59 -3.11 8.26
C CYS A 125 -14.95 -1.94 7.34
N TYR A 126 -14.41 -1.92 6.12
CA TYR A 126 -14.78 -0.97 5.09
C TYR A 126 -15.56 -1.65 3.96
N ASN A 127 -16.67 -1.05 3.57
CA ASN A 127 -17.46 -1.50 2.44
C ASN A 127 -17.24 -0.59 1.23
N TYR A 128 -16.98 -1.21 0.08
CA TYR A 128 -16.60 -0.56 -1.17
C TYR A 128 -17.79 -0.15 -2.05
N ALA A 129 -18.97 -0.70 -1.78
CA ALA A 129 -20.15 -0.55 -2.61
C ALA A 129 -21.40 -0.41 -1.74
N LEU A 130 -22.53 -0.03 -2.35
CA LEU A 130 -23.83 -0.12 -1.69
C LEU A 130 -24.06 -1.56 -1.19
N ASP A 131 -24.38 -1.73 0.08
CA ASP A 131 -24.72 -3.05 0.61
C ASP A 131 -26.16 -3.45 0.25
N ARG A 132 -26.55 -4.68 0.65
CA ARG A 132 -27.89 -5.22 0.39
C ARG A 132 -29.01 -4.46 1.11
N ASN A 133 -28.66 -3.71 2.15
CA ASN A 133 -29.60 -2.91 2.94
C ASN A 133 -29.68 -1.46 2.42
N GLY A 134 -28.93 -1.12 1.36
CA GLY A 134 -28.90 0.21 0.76
C GLY A 134 -27.94 1.19 1.45
N ASN A 135 -27.09 0.72 2.37
CA ASN A 135 -26.12 1.60 3.02
C ASN A 135 -24.99 1.98 2.04
N PRO A 136 -24.57 3.26 1.99
CA PRO A 136 -23.49 3.72 1.11
C PRO A 136 -22.14 3.10 1.47
N PRO A 137 -21.14 3.17 0.55
CA PRO A 137 -19.76 2.84 0.86
C PRO A 137 -19.26 3.64 2.07
N GLY A 138 -18.38 3.03 2.87
CA GLY A 138 -17.94 3.62 4.13
C GLY A 138 -17.47 2.58 5.14
N ILE A 139 -17.02 3.08 6.30
CA ILE A 139 -16.72 2.23 7.46
C ILE A 139 -18.04 1.74 8.07
N ILE A 140 -18.17 0.42 8.22
CA ILE A 140 -19.31 -0.16 8.93
C ILE A 140 -18.95 -0.22 10.41
N ARG A 141 -19.56 0.67 11.20
CA ARG A 141 -19.15 0.94 12.59
C ARG A 141 -19.56 -0.15 13.58
N ASP A 142 -20.56 -0.95 13.22
CA ASP A 142 -21.06 -2.08 14.02
C ASP A 142 -20.30 -3.39 13.74
N GLU A 143 -19.45 -3.41 12.73
CA GLU A 143 -18.75 -4.63 12.29
C GLU A 143 -17.35 -4.70 12.86
N VAL A 144 -17.05 -5.84 13.50
CA VAL A 144 -15.76 -6.07 14.16
C VAL A 144 -14.84 -6.88 13.24
N VAL A 145 -13.63 -6.36 13.01
CA VAL A 145 -12.54 -7.06 12.30
C VAL A 145 -11.37 -7.32 13.25
N ASP A 146 -10.41 -8.12 12.82
CA ASP A 146 -9.18 -8.39 13.59
C ASP A 146 -8.35 -7.09 13.80
N PRO A 147 -7.65 -6.96 14.93
CA PRO A 147 -6.73 -5.84 15.15
C PRO A 147 -5.54 -5.91 14.18
N ILE A 148 -4.82 -4.79 14.02
CA ILE A 148 -3.63 -4.74 13.15
C ILE A 148 -2.56 -5.73 13.69
N PRO A 149 -2.12 -6.70 12.87
CA PRO A 149 -1.13 -7.68 13.28
C PRO A 149 0.22 -7.04 13.64
N PRO A 150 1.00 -7.63 14.57
CA PRO A 150 2.26 -7.04 15.05
C PRO A 150 3.24 -6.61 13.97
N LEU A 151 3.42 -7.41 12.91
CA LEU A 151 4.33 -7.07 11.81
C LEU A 151 3.84 -5.83 11.03
N LEU A 152 2.53 -5.69 10.81
CA LEU A 152 1.98 -4.51 10.13
C LEU A 152 2.05 -3.27 11.03
N LYS A 153 1.96 -3.43 12.36
CA LYS A 153 2.24 -2.34 13.31
C LYS A 153 3.69 -1.87 13.24
N GLN A 154 4.65 -2.79 13.08
CA GLN A 154 6.05 -2.43 12.89
C GLN A 154 6.27 -1.64 11.59
N MET A 155 5.54 -1.96 10.51
CA MET A 155 5.58 -1.16 9.28
C MET A 155 5.09 0.27 9.54
N ILE A 156 3.98 0.45 10.26
CA ILE A 156 3.47 1.78 10.65
C ILE A 156 4.51 2.54 11.47
N LYS A 157 5.05 1.91 12.51
CA LYS A 157 6.11 2.49 13.35
C LYS A 157 7.30 2.97 12.50
N ARG A 158 7.76 2.14 11.55
CA ARG A 158 8.84 2.51 10.62
C ARG A 158 8.48 3.71 9.75
N MET A 159 7.32 3.70 9.11
CA MET A 159 6.91 4.80 8.23
C MET A 159 6.79 6.13 8.97
N VAL A 160 6.34 6.12 10.23
CA VAL A 160 6.31 7.33 11.08
C VAL A 160 7.72 7.73 11.53
N ALA A 161 8.52 6.77 12.00
CA ALA A 161 9.90 7.00 12.44
C ALA A 161 10.75 7.62 11.33
N TRP A 162 10.58 7.17 10.09
CA TRP A 162 11.36 7.57 8.92
C TRP A 162 10.68 8.67 8.09
N HIS A 163 9.75 9.43 8.68
CA HIS A 163 9.11 10.59 8.05
C HIS A 163 8.34 10.31 6.75
N VAL A 164 7.97 9.06 6.47
CA VAL A 164 7.12 8.67 5.33
C VAL A 164 5.65 9.00 5.62
N LEU A 165 5.22 8.85 6.86
CA LEU A 165 3.90 9.29 7.33
C LEU A 165 4.05 10.29 8.49
N PRO A 166 3.22 11.34 8.54
CA PRO A 166 3.31 12.30 9.61
C PRO A 166 2.75 11.72 10.92
N PRO A 167 3.31 12.10 12.09
CA PRO A 167 2.81 11.64 13.39
C PRO A 167 1.39 12.16 13.72
N SER A 168 0.89 13.16 12.99
CA SER A 168 -0.50 13.63 13.09
C SER A 168 -1.50 12.66 12.44
N CYS A 169 -1.05 11.80 11.52
CA CYS A 169 -1.89 10.89 10.75
C CYS A 169 -1.38 9.44 10.84
N ILE A 170 -1.26 8.91 12.06
CA ILE A 170 -0.85 7.51 12.28
C ILE A 170 -2.00 6.58 11.87
N PRO A 171 -1.79 5.64 10.94
CA PRO A 171 -2.80 4.67 10.55
C PRO A 171 -3.28 3.81 11.72
N ASN A 172 -4.60 3.64 11.80
CA ASN A 172 -5.28 2.77 12.76
C ASN A 172 -6.16 1.72 12.06
N SER A 173 -6.11 1.66 10.73
CA SER A 173 -6.65 0.58 9.90
C SER A 173 -5.69 0.23 8.77
N CYS A 174 -5.77 -1.00 8.29
CA CYS A 174 -5.12 -1.36 7.03
C CYS A 174 -5.93 -2.41 6.28
N ILE A 175 -5.73 -2.43 4.96
CA ILE A 175 -6.30 -3.44 4.09
C ILE A 175 -5.24 -4.07 3.22
N VAL A 176 -5.18 -5.39 3.25
CA VAL A 176 -4.33 -6.21 2.40
C VAL A 176 -5.15 -6.68 1.22
N ASN A 177 -4.59 -6.51 0.03
CA ASN A 177 -5.22 -6.89 -1.22
C ASN A 177 -4.28 -7.80 -2.01
N ILE A 178 -4.74 -9.00 -2.35
CA ILE A 178 -3.98 -9.98 -3.15
C ILE A 178 -4.68 -10.10 -4.50
N TYR A 179 -3.97 -9.71 -5.55
CA TYR A 179 -4.44 -9.69 -6.93
C TYR A 179 -3.82 -10.86 -7.67
N ASP A 180 -4.65 -11.71 -8.25
CA ASP A 180 -4.19 -12.65 -9.28
C ASP A 180 -4.07 -11.94 -10.62
N LYS A 181 -3.44 -12.61 -11.58
CA LYS A 181 -3.33 -12.12 -12.96
C LYS A 181 -4.71 -11.71 -13.51
N ASP A 182 -4.70 -10.60 -14.23
CA ASP A 182 -5.84 -9.97 -14.87
C ASP A 182 -6.89 -9.32 -13.94
N VAL A 183 -6.58 -9.14 -12.66
CA VAL A 183 -7.43 -8.40 -11.72
C VAL A 183 -7.10 -6.91 -11.79
N CYS A 184 -8.10 -6.05 -11.60
CA CYS A 184 -7.94 -4.59 -11.57
C CYS A 184 -8.73 -3.99 -10.40
N ILE A 185 -8.51 -2.71 -10.12
CA ILE A 185 -9.43 -1.87 -9.34
C ILE A 185 -9.88 -0.73 -10.23
N SER A 186 -11.19 -0.55 -10.35
CA SER A 186 -11.77 0.55 -11.11
C SER A 186 -11.36 1.92 -10.56
N PRO A 187 -11.36 2.97 -11.38
CA PRO A 187 -11.01 4.32 -10.94
C PRO A 187 -11.89 4.80 -9.78
N HIS A 188 -11.28 5.25 -8.70
CA HIS A 188 -11.96 5.73 -7.50
C HIS A 188 -11.13 6.77 -6.74
N ILE A 189 -11.78 7.43 -5.80
CA ILE A 189 -11.16 8.22 -4.74
C ILE A 189 -11.43 7.44 -3.44
N ASP A 190 -10.42 7.29 -2.57
CA ASP A 190 -10.63 6.67 -1.27
C ASP A 190 -11.64 7.48 -0.46
N HIS A 191 -12.51 6.79 0.29
CA HIS A 191 -13.60 7.43 1.01
C HIS A 191 -13.10 8.37 2.12
N HIS A 192 -13.82 9.47 2.36
CA HIS A 192 -13.51 10.46 3.40
C HIS A 192 -13.78 10.01 4.83
N ASP A 193 -14.17 8.75 5.03
CA ASP A 193 -14.16 8.13 6.36
C ASP A 193 -12.73 7.85 6.85
N PHE A 194 -11.76 7.91 5.95
CA PHE A 194 -10.35 7.95 6.27
C PHE A 194 -9.84 9.37 6.10
N VAL A 195 -8.94 9.82 6.97
CA VAL A 195 -8.27 11.11 6.84
C VAL A 195 -7.02 10.99 5.95
N ARG A 196 -6.53 12.12 5.42
CA ARG A 196 -5.31 12.16 4.59
C ARG A 196 -4.11 12.63 5.43
N PRO A 197 -2.87 12.19 5.11
CA PRO A 197 -2.52 11.25 4.04
C PRO A 197 -2.84 9.80 4.38
N PHE A 198 -2.94 8.96 3.34
CA PHE A 198 -2.87 7.51 3.45
C PHE A 198 -1.77 6.97 2.54
N CYS A 199 -1.36 5.72 2.73
CA CYS A 199 -0.34 5.13 1.87
C CYS A 199 -0.66 3.71 1.43
N THR A 200 -0.09 3.31 0.30
CA THR A 200 -0.14 1.93 -0.21
C THR A 200 1.28 1.41 -0.44
N VAL A 201 1.59 0.26 0.16
CA VAL A 201 2.85 -0.47 -0.01
C VAL A 201 2.66 -1.61 -1.01
N SER A 202 3.56 -1.76 -1.98
CA SER A 202 3.46 -2.78 -3.06
C SER A 202 4.45 -3.93 -2.89
N PHE A 203 4.03 -5.16 -3.15
CA PHE A 203 4.84 -6.38 -3.02
C PHE A 203 4.60 -7.39 -4.17
N LEU A 204 5.50 -8.37 -4.28
CA LEU A 204 5.58 -9.46 -5.28
C LEU A 204 5.97 -9.04 -6.70
N SER A 205 5.38 -7.98 -7.22
CA SER A 205 5.62 -7.54 -8.60
C SER A 205 5.50 -6.02 -8.70
N GLU A 206 6.32 -5.45 -9.59
CA GLU A 206 6.15 -4.06 -9.99
C GLU A 206 4.90 -3.97 -10.86
N CYS A 207 4.00 -3.10 -10.47
CA CYS A 207 2.77 -2.83 -11.19
C CYS A 207 2.50 -1.35 -11.21
N ASN A 208 1.87 -0.88 -12.27
CA ASN A 208 1.49 0.52 -12.38
C ASN A 208 0.28 0.84 -11.52
N ILE A 209 0.19 2.09 -11.09
CA ILE A 209 -1.05 2.76 -10.68
C ILE A 209 -1.32 3.91 -11.65
N VAL A 210 -2.58 4.13 -11.97
CA VAL A 210 -2.99 5.15 -12.94
C VAL A 210 -3.78 6.23 -12.24
N PHE A 211 -3.50 7.50 -12.54
CA PHE A 211 -4.16 8.69 -11.99
C PHE A 211 -4.80 9.53 -13.10
N GLY A 212 -5.86 10.26 -12.76
CA GLY A 212 -6.47 11.27 -13.63
C GLY A 212 -7.79 11.79 -13.06
N THR A 213 -8.25 12.98 -13.48
CA THR A 213 -9.61 13.44 -13.10
C THR A 213 -10.70 12.72 -13.89
N GLN A 214 -10.34 12.27 -15.11
CA GLN A 214 -11.16 11.45 -15.99
C GLN A 214 -10.40 10.21 -16.43
N PHE A 215 -11.15 9.15 -16.73
CA PHE A 215 -10.60 7.88 -17.19
C PHE A 215 -11.31 7.45 -18.47
N LYS A 216 -10.53 6.95 -19.43
CA LYS A 216 -11.04 6.25 -20.60
C LYS A 216 -11.11 4.75 -20.30
N THR A 217 -12.25 4.14 -20.58
CA THR A 217 -12.40 2.67 -20.52
C THR A 217 -12.12 2.08 -21.90
N ASN A 218 -11.02 1.34 -22.03
CA ASN A 218 -10.65 0.69 -23.30
C ASN A 218 -11.21 -0.74 -23.40
N GLY A 219 -11.61 -1.31 -22.27
CA GLY A 219 -12.22 -2.64 -22.18
C GLY A 219 -12.47 -3.04 -20.72
N PRO A 220 -12.97 -4.26 -20.47
CA PRO A 220 -13.22 -4.75 -19.12
C PRO A 220 -11.96 -4.74 -18.25
N GLY A 221 -11.90 -3.81 -17.29
CA GLY A 221 -10.78 -3.64 -16.36
C GLY A 221 -9.59 -2.84 -16.91
N ASP A 222 -9.63 -2.45 -18.19
CA ASP A 222 -8.59 -1.66 -18.84
C ASP A 222 -8.99 -0.18 -18.86
N PHE A 223 -8.31 0.59 -18.01
CA PHE A 223 -8.55 2.01 -17.79
C PHE A 223 -7.28 2.80 -18.10
N SER A 224 -7.42 3.85 -18.90
CA SER A 224 -6.36 4.84 -19.11
C SER A 224 -6.71 6.14 -18.41
N GLY A 225 -5.74 6.70 -17.70
CA GLY A 225 -5.77 8.03 -17.11
C GLY A 225 -4.59 8.85 -17.61
N SER A 226 -4.42 10.02 -17.03
CA SER A 226 -3.44 11.01 -17.49
C SER A 226 -2.01 10.74 -17.01
N ALA A 227 -1.85 10.06 -15.86
CA ALA A 227 -0.54 9.63 -15.36
C ALA A 227 -0.53 8.13 -15.08
N THR A 228 0.58 7.47 -15.40
CA THR A 228 0.85 6.07 -15.07
C THR A 228 2.17 6.02 -14.30
N ILE A 229 2.11 5.54 -13.06
CA ILE A 229 3.26 5.52 -12.15
C ILE A 229 3.60 4.06 -11.81
N PRO A 230 4.81 3.58 -12.11
CA PRO A 230 5.24 2.26 -11.67
C PRO A 230 5.43 2.24 -10.15
N LEU A 231 5.03 1.14 -9.52
CA LEU A 231 5.20 0.91 -8.08
C LEU A 231 6.20 -0.24 -7.86
N PRO A 232 7.49 0.07 -7.65
CA PRO A 232 8.51 -0.94 -7.36
C PRO A 232 8.19 -1.77 -6.13
N LEU A 233 8.82 -2.94 -6.01
CA LEU A 233 8.66 -3.82 -4.85
C LEU A 233 9.14 -3.10 -3.57
N GLY A 234 8.32 -3.15 -2.52
CA GLY A 234 8.58 -2.49 -1.25
C GLY A 234 8.40 -0.97 -1.27
N SER A 235 7.99 -0.37 -2.40
CA SER A 235 7.71 1.06 -2.46
C SER A 235 6.47 1.44 -1.67
N VAL A 236 6.48 2.65 -1.11
CA VAL A 236 5.35 3.25 -0.38
C VAL A 236 4.86 4.46 -1.17
N LEU A 237 3.65 4.38 -1.69
CA LEU A 237 2.98 5.51 -2.34
C LEU A 237 2.10 6.22 -1.32
N VAL A 238 2.41 7.47 -1.00
CA VAL A 238 1.63 8.33 -0.09
C VAL A 238 0.74 9.24 -0.92
N LEU A 239 -0.56 9.24 -0.61
CA LEU A 239 -1.56 10.08 -1.28
C LEU A 239 -2.06 11.14 -0.29
N ASN A 240 -1.93 12.41 -0.68
CA ASN A 240 -2.43 13.57 0.03
C ASN A 240 -2.96 14.63 -0.94
N GLY A 241 -3.61 15.68 -0.43
CA GLY A 241 -4.03 16.83 -1.23
C GLY A 241 -4.82 16.44 -2.48
N ASN A 242 -4.53 17.09 -3.61
CA ASN A 242 -5.25 16.84 -4.86
C ASN A 242 -5.09 15.39 -5.35
N SER A 243 -3.95 14.74 -5.09
CA SER A 243 -3.73 13.35 -5.48
C SER A 243 -4.64 12.36 -4.73
N ALA A 244 -5.13 12.75 -3.55
CA ALA A 244 -6.04 11.97 -2.73
C ALA A 244 -7.51 12.36 -2.90
N ASP A 245 -7.80 13.63 -3.19
CA ASP A 245 -9.16 14.19 -3.13
C ASP A 245 -9.71 14.68 -4.47
N VAL A 246 -8.86 14.89 -5.49
CA VAL A 246 -9.27 15.40 -6.80
C VAL A 246 -9.00 14.39 -7.91
N ALA A 247 -7.80 13.81 -7.95
CA ALA A 247 -7.47 12.75 -8.88
C ALA A 247 -8.12 11.44 -8.45
N LYS A 248 -8.79 10.75 -9.38
CA LYS A 248 -9.10 9.34 -9.21
C LYS A 248 -7.82 8.54 -9.45
N HIS A 249 -7.71 7.42 -8.77
CA HIS A 249 -6.67 6.44 -9.02
C HIS A 249 -7.27 5.06 -9.30
N SER A 250 -6.53 4.24 -10.05
CA SER A 250 -6.95 2.90 -10.43
C SER A 250 -5.76 1.95 -10.46
N VAL A 251 -5.99 0.69 -10.11
CA VAL A 251 -5.03 -0.37 -10.37
C VAL A 251 -5.42 -0.98 -11.72
N PRO A 252 -4.65 -0.77 -12.79
CA PRO A 252 -4.92 -1.39 -14.09
C PRO A 252 -4.80 -2.92 -13.96
N ILE A 253 -5.17 -3.63 -15.03
CA ILE A 253 -5.04 -5.08 -15.12
C ILE A 253 -3.61 -5.49 -14.73
N VAL A 254 -3.47 -6.23 -13.62
CA VAL A 254 -2.15 -6.67 -13.17
C VAL A 254 -1.64 -7.81 -14.06
N PRO A 255 -0.39 -7.71 -14.59
CA PRO A 255 0.16 -8.71 -15.51
C PRO A 255 0.56 -10.01 -14.80
N THR A 256 0.85 -9.92 -13.50
CA THR A 256 1.28 -11.00 -12.62
C THR A 256 0.63 -10.84 -11.24
N ARG A 257 0.80 -11.85 -10.38
CA ARG A 257 0.29 -11.77 -9.01
C ARG A 257 0.94 -10.59 -8.28
N ARG A 258 0.13 -9.84 -7.54
CA ARG A 258 0.55 -8.65 -6.78
C ARG A 258 -0.05 -8.67 -5.39
N ILE A 259 0.66 -8.12 -4.41
CA ILE A 259 0.09 -7.77 -3.10
C ILE A 259 0.20 -6.26 -2.90
N SER A 260 -0.84 -5.64 -2.34
CA SER A 260 -0.76 -4.28 -1.83
C SER A 260 -1.31 -4.20 -0.42
N ILE A 261 -0.67 -3.41 0.44
CA ILE A 261 -1.17 -3.09 1.79
C ILE A 261 -1.43 -1.59 1.88
N THR A 262 -2.68 -1.21 2.07
CA THR A 262 -3.08 0.20 2.20
C THR A 262 -3.31 0.52 3.66
N PHE A 263 -2.58 1.49 4.20
CA PHE A 263 -2.65 1.96 5.58
C PHE A 263 -3.37 3.30 5.63
N ARG A 264 -4.38 3.40 6.50
CA ARG A 264 -5.25 4.58 6.62
C ARG A 264 -5.55 4.89 8.08
N LYS A 265 -5.66 6.18 8.40
CA LYS A 265 -6.23 6.64 9.67
C LYS A 265 -7.71 6.90 9.45
N MET A 266 -8.57 6.27 10.25
CA MET A 266 -10.00 6.55 10.29
C MET A 266 -10.24 7.96 10.83
N ASP A 267 -11.24 8.64 10.29
CA ASP A 267 -11.78 9.84 10.89
C ASP A 267 -12.42 9.51 12.25
N ASP A 268 -12.15 10.32 13.27
CA ASP A 268 -12.59 10.06 14.65
C ASP A 268 -14.13 9.94 14.75
N SER A 269 -14.88 10.63 13.89
CA SER A 269 -16.35 10.55 13.82
C SER A 269 -16.86 9.24 13.21
N LYS A 270 -15.98 8.47 12.56
CA LYS A 270 -16.29 7.26 11.79
C LYS A 270 -15.72 5.97 12.39
N ILE A 271 -14.95 6.08 13.48
CA ILE A 271 -14.37 4.94 14.18
C ILE A 271 -15.49 3.95 14.61
N PRO A 272 -15.29 2.61 14.48
CA PRO A 272 -16.22 1.61 14.98
C PRO A 272 -16.55 1.79 16.46
N TYR A 273 -17.78 1.47 16.88
CA TYR A 273 -18.24 1.78 18.25
C TYR A 273 -17.41 1.07 19.33
N ASP A 274 -17.03 -0.17 19.08
CA ASP A 274 -16.23 -0.98 20.00
C ASP A 274 -14.72 -0.93 19.68
N PHE A 275 -14.27 0.11 18.98
CA PHE A 275 -12.85 0.22 18.62
C PHE A 275 -12.00 0.55 19.85
N ILE A 276 -10.97 -0.27 20.07
CA ILE A 276 -9.98 -0.06 21.12
C ILE A 276 -8.69 0.45 20.46
N PRO A 277 -8.23 1.69 20.74
CA PRO A 277 -6.98 2.19 20.22
C PRO A 277 -5.80 1.28 20.60
N ASP A 278 -4.96 0.96 19.62
CA ASP A 278 -3.78 0.14 19.88
C ASP A 278 -2.72 0.98 20.63
N PRO A 279 -2.30 0.58 21.84
CA PRO A 279 -1.33 1.33 22.62
C PRO A 279 0.04 1.43 21.92
N ASP A 280 0.41 0.45 21.08
CA ASP A 280 1.66 0.48 20.31
C ASP A 280 1.69 1.58 19.25
N LEU A 281 0.53 2.10 18.84
CA LEU A 281 0.42 3.08 17.77
C LEU A 281 0.11 4.48 18.32
N GLN A 282 0.09 4.66 19.63
CA GLN A 282 -0.11 5.96 20.26
C GLN A 282 1.21 6.71 20.40
N ASN A 283 1.15 8.03 20.19
CA ASN A 283 2.28 8.95 20.45
C ASN A 283 3.59 8.58 19.74
N LEU A 284 3.52 7.94 18.56
CA LEU A 284 4.70 7.64 17.77
C LEU A 284 5.39 8.94 17.36
N ARG A 285 6.72 8.97 17.47
CA ARG A 285 7.54 10.13 17.13
C ARG A 285 8.48 9.78 15.98
N PRO A 286 8.69 10.71 15.03
CA PRO A 286 9.73 10.56 14.03
C PRO A 286 11.13 10.55 14.67
N LEU A 287 12.09 9.90 13.99
CA LEU A 287 13.49 9.96 14.37
C LEU A 287 14.02 11.40 14.22
N SER A 288 14.87 11.82 15.15
CA SER A 288 15.48 13.15 15.10
C SER A 288 16.46 13.23 13.93
N LEU A 289 16.31 14.25 13.08
CA LEU A 289 17.19 14.50 11.93
C LEU A 289 18.54 15.16 12.33
N ARG A 290 18.85 15.28 13.63
CA ARG A 290 19.97 16.09 14.13
C ARG A 290 21.29 15.39 13.81
N GLY A 291 22.11 16.01 12.95
CA GLY A 291 23.45 15.52 12.58
C GLY A 291 23.58 14.99 11.15
N GLN A 292 22.49 14.93 10.37
CA GLN A 292 22.56 14.55 8.96
C GLN A 292 22.64 15.79 8.07
N ASN A 293 23.85 16.12 7.59
CA ASN A 293 24.00 16.96 6.40
C ASN A 293 23.41 16.18 5.23
N HIS A 294 22.14 16.43 4.88
CA HIS A 294 21.52 15.88 3.68
C HIS A 294 22.22 16.42 2.43
N PRO A 295 22.91 15.61 1.59
CA PRO A 295 23.35 16.05 0.28
C PRO A 295 22.26 15.84 -0.79
N ASN A 296 21.14 15.16 -0.47
CA ASN A 296 20.17 14.68 -1.47
C ASN A 296 18.76 15.25 -1.30
N ILE A 297 18.62 16.45 -0.74
CA ILE A 297 17.59 17.38 -1.21
C ILE A 297 18.27 18.18 -2.33
N LEU A 298 18.57 17.53 -3.45
CA LEU A 298 18.97 18.29 -4.64
C LEU A 298 17.73 19.10 -5.05
N PRO A 299 17.85 20.43 -5.24
CA PRO A 299 16.82 21.17 -5.93
C PRO A 299 16.60 20.48 -7.28
N LEU A 300 15.35 20.17 -7.60
CA LEU A 300 14.94 19.76 -8.93
C LEU A 300 15.67 20.63 -9.96
N GLN A 301 16.40 20.02 -10.89
CA GLN A 301 16.55 20.64 -12.19
C GLN A 301 15.12 20.79 -12.71
N GLN A 302 14.66 22.04 -12.79
CA GLN A 302 13.39 22.39 -13.40
C GLN A 302 13.44 21.93 -14.85
N ASP A 303 12.93 20.74 -15.14
CA ASP A 303 12.53 20.42 -16.49
C ASP A 303 11.43 21.41 -16.88
N GLN A 304 11.50 21.97 -18.09
CA GLN A 304 10.60 23.02 -18.60
C GLN A 304 9.11 22.62 -18.69
N GLN A 305 8.71 21.48 -18.14
CA GLN A 305 7.33 21.01 -18.00
C GLN A 305 6.71 21.29 -16.61
N ASP A 306 7.48 21.81 -15.65
CA ASP A 306 7.05 21.97 -14.25
C ASP A 306 6.32 23.30 -13.92
N GLU A 307 6.28 24.26 -14.85
CA GLU A 307 5.54 25.51 -14.64
C GLU A 307 4.04 25.35 -14.96
N PRO A 308 3.14 26.01 -14.21
CA PRO A 308 1.74 26.05 -14.56
C PRO A 308 1.60 26.62 -15.99
N PRO A 309 0.87 25.95 -16.89
CA PRO A 309 0.65 26.52 -18.22
C PRO A 309 -0.05 27.87 -18.07
N LYS A 310 0.46 28.89 -18.79
CA LYS A 310 -0.10 30.23 -18.76
C LYS A 310 -1.58 30.15 -19.15
N ASN A 311 -2.44 30.78 -18.35
CA ASN A 311 -3.88 30.84 -18.60
C ASN A 311 -4.12 31.50 -19.97
N ALA A 312 -4.47 30.68 -20.96
CA ALA A 312 -5.11 31.09 -22.21
C ALA A 312 -6.60 30.68 -22.14
#